data_AF-A0A7Y6XTF0-F1
#
_entry.id   AF-A0A7Y6XTF0-F1
#
_cell.length_a   1.000
_cell.length_b   1.000
_cell.length_c   1.000
_cell.angle_alpha   90.00
_cell.angle_beta   90.00
_cell.angle_gamma   90.00
#
_symmetry.space_group_name_H-M   'P 1'
#
loop_
_entity.id
_entity.type
_entity.pdbx_description
1 polymer ?
#
loop_
_entity_poly.entity_id
_entity_poly.type
_entity_poly.pdbx_seq_one_letter_code
_entity_poly.pdbx_strand_id
1 'polypeptide(L)'
;PTTFQPVVIPASFESKDSPNEESVTSRLFSTGEQIVLEHMGQIPEEVYKQIMKLDQWWESPELEAAVRQYMKRKYSLYSREKFLGEIEWTVEEGFFDAVNTESGFVWVQRTYKDERDYRTFLKVKIVPAEE
;
A
#
# COMPACT_ATOMS: atom_id res chain seq x y z
N PRO A 1 15.30 21.93 -9.35
CA PRO A 1 16.62 22.25 -8.75
C PRO A 1 17.25 20.97 -8.18
N THR A 2 18.52 20.71 -8.47
CA THR A 2 19.29 19.58 -7.89
C THR A 2 19.26 19.57 -6.36
N THR A 3 19.02 20.73 -5.74
CA THR A 3 18.82 20.91 -4.29
C THR A 3 17.63 20.15 -3.68
N PHE A 4 16.68 19.66 -4.49
CA PHE A 4 15.54 18.88 -4.03
C PHE A 4 15.60 17.41 -4.46
N GLN A 5 16.69 16.98 -5.10
CA GLN A 5 16.86 15.57 -5.42
C GLN A 5 17.24 14.81 -4.14
N PRO A 6 16.51 13.74 -3.78
CA PRO A 6 16.86 12.95 -2.61
C PRO A 6 18.23 12.30 -2.84
N VAL A 7 19.14 12.51 -1.89
CA VAL A 7 20.45 11.85 -1.87
C VAL A 7 20.24 10.45 -1.34
N VAL A 8 20.48 9.43 -2.17
CA VAL A 8 20.42 8.04 -1.74
C VAL A 8 21.66 7.75 -0.90
N ILE A 9 21.46 7.60 0.42
CA ILE A 9 22.51 7.14 1.34
C ILE A 9 22.32 5.63 1.50
N PRO A 10 23.18 4.79 0.90
CA PRO A 10 23.06 3.33 1.05
C PRO A 10 23.31 2.94 2.51
N ALA A 11 22.36 2.25 3.14
CA ALA A 11 22.54 1.65 4.44
C ALA A 11 23.29 0.31 4.29
N SER A 12 24.19 0.01 5.23
CA SER A 12 24.87 -1.29 5.32
C SER A 12 23.86 -2.37 5.73
N PHE A 13 23.94 -3.52 5.03
CA PHE A 13 23.05 -4.68 5.20
C PHE A 13 23.02 -5.24 6.63
N GLU A 14 24.05 -4.96 7.44
CA GLU A 14 24.23 -5.50 8.80
C GLU A 14 23.83 -4.54 9.93
N SER A 15 23.27 -3.36 9.63
CA SER A 15 22.72 -2.50 10.68
C SER A 15 21.34 -3.02 11.11
N LYS A 16 20.97 -2.81 12.38
CA LYS A 16 19.74 -3.27 13.07
C LYS A 16 18.39 -3.01 12.36
N ASP A 17 18.43 -2.32 11.22
CA ASP A 17 17.32 -1.98 10.34
C ASP A 17 17.51 -2.72 8.99
N SER A 18 17.61 -4.06 9.01
CA SER A 18 17.55 -4.82 7.77
C SER A 18 16.29 -4.39 7.01
N PRO A 19 16.39 -3.97 5.74
CA PRO A 19 15.22 -3.57 4.98
C PRO A 19 14.22 -4.72 5.01
N ASN A 20 12.96 -4.43 5.32
CA ASN A 20 11.92 -5.44 5.25
C ASN A 20 11.72 -5.81 3.77
N GLU A 21 12.46 -6.80 3.28
CA GLU A 21 12.41 -7.28 1.90
C GLU A 21 11.02 -7.84 1.54
N GLU A 22 10.20 -8.14 2.55
CA GLU A 22 8.84 -8.66 2.36
C GLU A 22 7.80 -7.54 2.17
N SER A 23 8.16 -6.26 2.29
CA SER A 23 7.22 -5.16 2.06
C SER A 23 7.91 -3.88 1.57
N VAL A 24 7.27 -3.20 0.62
CA VAL A 24 7.75 -1.92 0.10
C VAL A 24 6.70 -0.84 0.31
N THR A 25 7.15 0.40 0.54
CA THR A 25 6.26 1.55 0.45
C THR A 25 5.84 1.73 -1.01
N SER A 26 4.61 1.37 -1.34
CA SER A 26 4.07 1.45 -2.70
C SER A 26 3.49 2.83 -2.99
N ARG A 27 2.96 3.51 -1.98
CA ARG A 27 2.30 4.81 -2.16
C ARG A 27 2.40 5.71 -0.93
N LEU A 28 2.46 7.01 -1.18
CA LEU A 28 2.32 8.06 -0.18
C LEU A 28 1.19 9.00 -0.62
N PHE A 29 0.31 9.35 0.31
CA PHE A 29 -0.68 10.41 0.08
C PHE A 29 -0.94 11.23 1.33
N SER A 30 -1.41 12.46 1.15
CA SER A 30 -1.75 13.39 2.23
C SER A 30 -3.26 13.59 2.28
N THR A 31 -3.80 13.71 3.49
CA THR A 31 -5.16 14.20 3.74
C THR A 31 -5.16 15.69 4.11
N GLY A 32 -4.01 16.36 4.02
CA GLY A 32 -3.78 17.75 4.43
C GLY A 32 -3.08 17.83 5.78
N GLU A 33 -3.71 17.29 6.82
CA GLU A 33 -3.15 17.26 8.18
C GLU A 33 -2.34 15.99 8.46
N GLN A 34 -2.66 14.90 7.76
CA GLN A 34 -2.05 13.60 7.97
C GLN A 34 -1.44 13.07 6.67
N ILE A 35 -0.44 12.20 6.83
CA ILE A 35 0.22 11.47 5.76
C ILE A 35 -0.12 10.00 5.95
N VAL A 36 -0.55 9.36 4.86
CA VAL A 36 -0.79 7.93 4.82
C VAL A 36 0.27 7.30 3.93
N LEU A 37 0.95 6.29 4.47
CA LEU A 37 1.87 5.42 3.74
C LEU A 37 1.19 4.08 3.48
N GLU A 38 1.14 3.68 2.22
CA GLU A 38 0.77 2.32 1.83
C GLU A 38 2.03 1.47 1.75
N HIS A 39 2.02 0.37 2.48
CA HIS A 39 3.01 -0.69 2.38
C HIS A 39 2.37 -1.87 1.66
N MET A 40 3.00 -2.30 0.57
CA MET A 40 2.59 -3.47 -0.20
C MET A 40 3.57 -4.60 0.07
N GLY A 41 3.05 -5.74 0.50
CA GLY A 41 3.85 -6.95 0.65
C GLY A 41 4.39 -7.45 -0.70
N GLN A 42 5.52 -8.15 -0.66
CA GLN A 42 6.18 -8.73 -1.83
C GLN A 42 6.22 -10.24 -1.72
N ILE A 43 6.10 -10.92 -2.86
CA ILE A 43 6.33 -12.37 -2.93
C ILE A 43 7.84 -12.59 -2.75
N PRO A 44 8.28 -13.41 -1.78
CA PRO A 44 9.70 -13.70 -1.60
C PRO A 44 10.32 -14.23 -2.89
N GLU A 45 11.54 -13.79 -3.20
CA GLU A 45 12.20 -14.09 -4.48
C GLU A 45 12.29 -15.59 -4.75
N GLU A 46 12.58 -16.39 -3.72
CA GLU A 46 12.68 -17.85 -3.83
C GLU A 46 11.33 -18.50 -4.17
N VAL A 47 10.23 -17.99 -3.63
CA VAL A 47 8.87 -18.46 -3.97
C VAL A 47 8.54 -18.07 -5.40
N TYR A 48 8.81 -16.83 -5.79
CA TYR A 48 8.56 -16.33 -7.14
C TYR A 48 9.34 -17.12 -8.20
N LYS A 49 10.62 -17.43 -7.95
CA LYS A 49 11.47 -18.27 -8.81
C LYS A 49 10.93 -19.67 -9.00
N GLN A 50 10.30 -20.25 -7.98
CA GLN A 50 9.68 -21.58 -8.10
C GLN A 50 8.45 -21.54 -9.00
N ILE A 51 7.61 -20.53 -8.84
CA ILE A 51 6.41 -20.33 -9.66
C ILE A 51 6.78 -20.11 -11.13
N MET A 52 7.81 -19.29 -11.41
CA MET A 52 8.26 -19.01 -12.77
C MET A 52 8.76 -20.25 -13.56
N LYS A 53 9.04 -21.37 -12.88
CA LYS A 53 9.42 -22.63 -13.55
C LYS A 53 8.24 -23.40 -14.12
N LEU A 54 7.01 -23.03 -13.77
CA LEU A 54 5.79 -23.64 -14.29
C LEU A 54 5.52 -23.14 -15.71
N ASP A 55 4.97 -24.01 -16.55
CA ASP A 55 4.41 -23.57 -17.82
C ASP A 55 3.22 -22.64 -17.57
N GLN A 56 3.15 -21.53 -18.31
CA GLN A 56 2.09 -20.52 -18.16
C GLN A 56 1.93 -20.00 -16.72
N TRP A 57 3.04 -19.86 -15.99
CA TRP A 57 3.05 -19.46 -14.57
C TRP A 57 2.25 -18.19 -14.25
N TRP A 58 2.10 -17.26 -15.21
CA TRP A 58 1.34 -16.01 -15.02
C TRP A 58 -0.18 -16.22 -14.84
N GLU A 59 -0.70 -17.37 -15.25
CA GLU A 59 -2.10 -17.80 -15.06
C GLU A 59 -2.23 -18.93 -14.03
N SER A 60 -1.12 -19.27 -13.35
CA SER A 60 -1.09 -20.42 -12.45
C SER A 60 -1.85 -20.15 -11.13
N PRO A 61 -2.56 -21.15 -10.60
CA PRO A 61 -3.13 -21.09 -9.25
C PRO A 61 -2.10 -20.78 -8.16
N GLU A 62 -0.84 -21.21 -8.36
CA GLU A 62 0.28 -20.97 -7.46
C GLU A 62 0.62 -19.48 -7.38
N LEU A 63 0.64 -18.77 -8.51
CA LEU A 63 0.82 -17.32 -8.51
C LEU A 63 -0.35 -16.63 -7.81
N GLU A 64 -1.58 -17.02 -8.10
CA GLU A 64 -2.76 -16.45 -7.45
C GLU A 64 -2.74 -16.64 -5.92
N ALA A 65 -2.36 -17.83 -5.46
CA ALA A 65 -2.21 -18.14 -4.05
C ALA A 65 -1.09 -17.31 -3.40
N ALA A 66 0.07 -17.19 -4.07
CA ALA A 66 1.18 -16.38 -3.58
C ALA A 66 0.81 -14.89 -3.49
N VAL A 67 0.11 -14.34 -4.48
CA VAL A 67 -0.39 -12.96 -4.45
C VAL A 67 -1.31 -12.77 -3.24
N ARG A 68 -2.30 -13.65 -3.02
CA ARG A 68 -3.22 -13.56 -1.87
C ARG A 68 -2.50 -13.68 -0.52
N GLN A 69 -1.45 -14.49 -0.45
CA GLN A 69 -0.70 -14.71 0.78
C GLN A 69 0.22 -13.54 1.12
N TYR A 70 1.00 -13.07 0.14
CA TYR A 70 2.13 -12.18 0.36
C TYR A 70 1.84 -10.73 -0.02
N MET A 71 1.03 -10.45 -1.05
CA MET A 71 0.78 -9.08 -1.53
C MET A 71 -0.33 -8.36 -0.75
N LYS A 72 -0.27 -8.44 0.58
CA LYS A 72 -1.21 -7.73 1.45
C LYS A 72 -0.81 -6.26 1.55
N ARG A 73 -1.82 -5.39 1.61
CA ARG A 73 -1.63 -3.95 1.84
C ARG A 73 -1.78 -3.64 3.32
N LYS A 74 -0.88 -2.82 3.84
CA LYS A 74 -0.98 -2.19 5.15
C LYS A 74 -0.88 -0.69 4.99
N TYR A 75 -1.53 0.04 5.87
CA TYR A 75 -1.54 1.49 5.82
C TYR A 75 -1.06 2.04 7.16
N SER A 76 -0.08 2.92 7.11
CA SER A 76 0.49 3.59 8.28
C SER A 76 0.10 5.06 8.25
N LEU A 77 -0.42 5.57 9.36
CA LEU A 77 -0.86 6.95 9.50
C LEU A 77 0.16 7.77 10.29
N TYR A 78 0.48 8.95 9.76
CA TYR A 78 1.39 9.89 10.38
C TYR A 78 0.75 11.27 10.47
N SER A 79 1.03 11.97 11.56
CA SER A 79 0.93 13.43 11.59
C SER A 79 2.25 14.04 11.11
N ARG A 80 2.33 15.37 11.07
CA ARG A 80 3.61 16.06 10.82
C ARG A 80 4.71 15.74 11.85
N GLU A 81 4.32 15.36 13.06
CA GLU A 81 5.26 15.26 14.19
C GLU A 81 5.54 13.81 14.62
N LYS A 82 4.59 12.89 14.39
CA LYS A 82 4.68 11.52 14.89
C LYS A 82 3.84 10.53 14.09
N PHE A 83 4.22 9.26 14.21
CA PHE A 83 3.38 8.11 13.86
C PHE A 83 2.12 8.09 14.74
N LEU A 84 0.97 7.86 14.12
CA LEU A 84 -0.34 7.83 14.77
C LEU A 84 -0.90 6.41 14.91
N GLY A 85 -0.46 5.46 14.08
CA GLY A 85 -0.91 4.06 14.13
C GLY A 85 -1.08 3.43 12.76
N GLU A 86 -1.43 2.14 12.74
CA GLU A 86 -1.85 1.44 11.53
C GLU A 86 -3.35 1.70 11.27
N ILE A 87 -3.74 1.76 10.00
CA ILE A 87 -5.14 1.88 9.58
C ILE A 87 -5.61 0.49 9.17
N GLU A 88 -6.59 -0.05 9.89
CA GLU A 88 -7.34 -1.21 9.44
C GLU A 88 -8.42 -0.76 8.46
N TRP A 89 -8.28 -1.17 7.20
CA TRP A 89 -9.24 -0.90 6.15
C TRP A 89 -10.13 -2.10 5.90
N THR A 90 -11.44 -1.90 5.95
CA THR A 90 -12.46 -2.92 5.64
C THR A 90 -13.04 -2.78 4.23
N VAL A 91 -12.66 -1.73 3.49
CA VAL A 91 -13.10 -1.53 2.10
C VAL A 91 -12.27 -2.47 1.21
N GLU A 92 -12.96 -3.41 0.54
CA GLU A 92 -12.33 -4.36 -0.39
C GLU A 92 -11.49 -3.65 -1.47
N GLU A 93 -10.50 -4.38 -1.99
CA GLU A 93 -9.49 -3.97 -2.97
C GLU A 93 -10.00 -2.91 -3.97
N GLY A 94 -9.62 -1.67 -3.68
CA GLY A 94 -9.96 -0.50 -4.48
C GLY A 94 -8.70 0.23 -4.94
N PHE A 95 -8.84 0.98 -6.03
CA PHE A 95 -7.90 2.03 -6.36
C PHE A 95 -8.15 3.21 -5.41
N PHE A 96 -7.15 3.54 -4.60
CA PHE A 96 -7.15 4.81 -3.89
C PHE A 96 -6.93 5.91 -4.93
N ASP A 97 -7.76 6.95 -4.91
CA ASP A 97 -7.36 8.20 -5.55
C ASP A 97 -7.43 9.27 -4.48
N ALA A 98 -6.29 9.45 -3.83
CA ALA A 98 -6.12 10.52 -2.87
C ALA A 98 -6.02 11.83 -3.64
N VAL A 99 -7.16 12.31 -4.13
CA VAL A 99 -7.29 13.70 -4.54
C VAL A 99 -7.07 14.52 -3.28
N ASN A 100 -6.02 15.31 -3.30
CA ASN A 100 -5.66 16.21 -2.20
C ASN A 100 -6.80 17.21 -2.03
N THR A 101 -7.75 16.92 -1.14
CA THR A 101 -8.86 17.83 -0.86
C THR A 101 -8.51 18.65 0.37
N GLU A 102 -8.80 19.95 0.35
CA GLU A 102 -8.55 20.90 1.46
C GLU A 102 -9.27 20.55 2.77
N SER A 103 -10.01 19.43 2.81
CA SER A 103 -11.01 19.13 3.84
C SER A 103 -10.73 17.87 4.67
N GLY A 104 -9.58 17.22 4.55
CA GLY A 104 -9.27 16.06 5.38
C GLY A 104 -9.87 14.74 4.90
N PHE A 105 -10.26 14.64 3.63
CA PHE A 105 -10.92 13.45 3.08
C PHE A 105 -10.12 12.81 1.94
N VAL A 106 -10.31 11.50 1.78
CA VAL A 106 -9.77 10.68 0.71
C VAL A 106 -10.91 10.11 -0.12
N TRP A 107 -10.73 10.02 -1.44
CA TRP A 107 -11.67 9.29 -2.30
C TRP A 107 -11.15 7.88 -2.55
N VAL A 108 -11.97 6.89 -2.26
CA VAL A 108 -11.65 5.47 -2.47
C VAL A 108 -12.59 4.93 -3.52
N GLN A 109 -12.04 4.43 -4.63
CA GLN A 109 -12.85 3.72 -5.61
C GLN A 109 -13.25 2.37 -5.00
N ARG A 110 -14.56 2.10 -4.97
CA ARG A 110 -15.10 0.80 -4.59
C ARG A 110 -15.60 0.10 -5.85
N THR A 111 -15.19 -1.15 -6.02
CA THR A 111 -15.65 -2.00 -7.13
C THR A 111 -16.65 -3.01 -6.57
N TYR A 112 -17.87 -3.01 -7.09
CA TYR A 112 -18.86 -4.05 -6.77
C TYR A 112 -18.78 -5.17 -7.81
N LYS A 113 -18.96 -6.43 -7.41
CA LYS A 113 -18.86 -7.59 -8.31
C LYS A 113 -19.97 -7.64 -9.37
N ASP A 114 -21.07 -6.95 -9.11
CA ASP A 114 -22.32 -6.93 -9.87
C ASP A 114 -22.53 -5.63 -10.67
N GLU A 115 -21.79 -4.55 -10.41
CA GLU A 115 -21.92 -3.28 -11.14
C GLU A 115 -20.87 -3.16 -12.24
N ARG A 116 -21.21 -3.58 -13.46
CA ARG A 116 -20.28 -3.56 -14.61
C ARG A 116 -20.07 -2.19 -15.24
N ASP A 117 -20.94 -1.21 -14.97
CA ASP A 117 -21.00 0.03 -15.75
C ASP A 117 -20.81 1.34 -14.95
N TYR A 118 -20.67 1.27 -13.63
CA TYR A 118 -20.48 2.46 -12.79
C TYR A 118 -19.23 2.36 -11.92
N ARG A 119 -18.48 3.46 -11.84
CA ARG A 119 -17.38 3.62 -10.88
C ARG A 119 -17.92 4.32 -9.64
N THR A 120 -18.01 3.61 -8.52
CA THR A 120 -18.42 4.18 -7.25
C THR A 120 -17.21 4.69 -6.48
N PHE A 121 -17.29 5.93 -5.98
CA PHE A 121 -16.25 6.53 -5.15
C PHE A 121 -16.81 6.87 -3.77
N LEU A 122 -16.13 6.42 -2.72
CA LEU A 122 -16.44 6.72 -1.33
C LEU A 122 -15.60 7.89 -0.86
N LYS A 123 -16.23 8.89 -0.25
CA LYS A 123 -15.54 9.97 0.48
C LYS A 123 -15.30 9.52 1.91
N VAL A 124 -14.05 9.26 2.28
CA VAL A 124 -13.69 8.72 3.60
C VAL A 124 -12.89 9.74 4.39
N LYS A 125 -13.18 9.84 5.69
CA LYS A 125 -12.38 10.59 6.67
C LYS A 125 -11.69 9.59 7.59
N ILE A 126 -10.39 9.77 7.80
CA ILE A 126 -9.65 8.98 8.78
C ILE A 126 -9.82 9.67 10.13
N VAL A 127 -10.39 8.95 11.09
CA VAL A 127 -10.57 9.42 12.46
C VAL A 127 -9.81 8.49 13.41
N PRO A 128 -9.24 9.00 14.51
CA PRO A 128 -8.69 8.14 15.56
C PRO A 128 -9.78 7.20 16.09
N ALA A 129 -9.41 5.97 16.45
CA ALA A 129 -10.32 5.11 17.21
C ALA A 129 -10.63 5.79 18.55
N GLU A 130 -11.91 5.90 18.90
CA GLU A 130 -12.30 6.32 20.25
C GLU A 130 -11.95 5.18 21.22
N GLU A 131 -11.26 5.50 22.32
CA GLU A 131 -10.95 4.58 23.43
C GLU A 131 -12.19 4.22 24.25
#